data_AF-X8AQP6-F1
#
_entry.id   AF-X8AQP6-F1
#
_cell.length_a   1.000
_cell.length_b   1.000
_cell.length_c   1.000
_cell.angle_alpha   90.00
_cell.angle_beta   90.00
_cell.angle_gamma   90.00
#
_symmetry.space_group_name_H-M   'P 1'
#
loop_
_entity.id
_entity.type
_entity.pdbx_description
1 polymer ?
#
loop_
_entity_poly.entity_id
_entity_poly.type
_entity_poly.pdbx_seq_one_letter_code
_entity_poly.pdbx_strand_id
1 'polypeptide(L)'
;MGHSLGEVAAAYLAGVISLSDAVAIVAARAAVVDQLPGRYGMAALGVGVDEAARLIGETAGWLEVSAVNGPSSTVVSGDRDAIEAVVGLAEQRGAFARAIDVDYPGTLVRWHPCGTSSQSCCPRRNSLMRR
;
A
#
# COMPACT_ATOMS: atom_id res chain seq x y z
N MET A 1 1.91 -13.53 14.87
CA MET A 1 2.29 -12.98 13.55
C MET A 1 1.05 -12.38 12.94
N GLY A 2 1.06 -11.08 12.66
CA GLY A 2 0.05 -10.42 11.84
C GLY A 2 0.76 -9.73 10.69
N HIS A 3 0.13 -9.63 9.53
CA HIS A 3 0.65 -8.86 8.39
C HIS A 3 -0.26 -7.65 8.17
N SER A 4 0.32 -6.50 7.86
CA SER A 4 -0.43 -5.24 7.66
C SER A 4 -1.25 -4.88 8.91
N LEU A 5 -2.57 -4.66 8.79
CA LEU A 5 -3.47 -4.41 9.93
C LEU A 5 -3.41 -5.49 11.03
N GLY A 6 -3.02 -6.72 10.68
CA GLY A 6 -2.89 -7.81 11.65
C GLY A 6 -1.85 -7.55 12.76
N GLU A 7 -0.89 -6.65 12.53
CA GLU A 7 0.10 -6.29 13.56
C GLU A 7 -0.53 -5.55 14.74
N VAL A 8 -1.57 -4.73 14.49
CA VAL A 8 -2.29 -4.01 15.55
C VAL A 8 -3.03 -4.99 16.45
N ALA A 9 -3.68 -6.00 15.87
CA ALA A 9 -4.34 -7.07 16.61
C ALA A 9 -3.33 -7.91 17.41
N ALA A 10 -2.18 -8.24 16.80
CA ALA A 10 -1.11 -8.97 17.48
C ALA A 10 -0.51 -8.17 18.65
N ALA A 11 -0.30 -6.87 18.49
CA ALA A 11 0.22 -6.00 19.54
C ALA A 11 -0.76 -5.86 20.72
N TYR A 12 -2.07 -5.77 20.43
CA TYR A 12 -3.11 -5.78 21.46
C TYR A 12 -3.14 -7.11 22.23
N LEU A 13 -3.16 -8.25 21.52
CA LEU A 13 -3.15 -9.58 22.15
C LEU A 13 -1.87 -9.85 22.96
N ALA A 14 -0.74 -9.30 22.53
CA ALA A 14 0.53 -9.35 23.24
C ALA A 14 0.59 -8.38 24.44
N GLY A 15 -0.44 -7.56 24.68
CA GLY A 15 -0.50 -6.58 25.76
C GLY A 15 0.42 -5.36 25.60
N VAL A 16 0.95 -5.14 24.39
CA VAL A 16 1.88 -4.03 24.09
C VAL A 16 1.13 -2.70 23.99
N ILE A 17 -0.13 -2.73 23.56
CA ILE A 17 -0.99 -1.55 23.42
C ILE A 17 -2.36 -1.81 24.04
N SER A 18 -3.04 -0.75 24.52
CA SER A 18 -4.40 -0.87 25.03
C SER A 18 -5.41 -1.09 23.90
N LEU A 19 -6.63 -1.55 24.24
CA LEU A 19 -7.71 -1.64 23.25
C LEU A 19 -8.05 -0.27 22.65
N SER A 20 -8.01 0.79 23.47
CA SER A 20 -8.26 2.16 23.01
C SER A 20 -7.22 2.61 21.98
N ASP A 21 -5.94 2.28 22.21
CA ASP A 21 -4.86 2.61 21.27
C ASP A 21 -5.00 1.81 19.97
N ALA A 22 -5.32 0.53 20.07
CA ALA A 22 -5.57 -0.31 18.89
C ALA A 22 -6.70 0.25 18.03
N VAL A 23 -7.82 0.64 18.65
CA VAL A 23 -8.96 1.29 17.96
C VAL A 23 -8.55 2.63 17.34
N ALA A 24 -7.80 3.46 18.07
CA ALA A 24 -7.33 4.75 17.56
C ALA A 24 -6.43 4.59 16.32
N ILE A 25 -5.51 3.60 16.33
CA ILE A 25 -4.64 3.30 15.19
C ILE A 25 -5.45 2.85 13.98
N VAL A 26 -6.41 1.94 14.16
CA VAL A 26 -7.27 1.45 13.08
C VAL A 26 -8.13 2.59 12.51
N ALA A 27 -8.73 3.41 13.38
CA ALA A 27 -9.56 4.54 12.98
C ALA A 27 -8.76 5.61 12.22
N ALA A 28 -7.56 5.94 12.71
CA ALA A 28 -6.67 6.88 12.03
C ALA A 28 -6.24 6.35 10.64
N ARG A 29 -5.93 5.05 10.53
CA ARG A 29 -5.60 4.43 9.24
C ARG A 29 -6.79 4.46 8.28
N ALA A 30 -8.00 4.15 8.76
CA ALA A 30 -9.22 4.21 7.95
C ALA A 30 -9.47 5.63 7.43
N ALA A 31 -9.32 6.66 8.28
CA ALA A 31 -9.50 8.05 7.88
C ALA A 31 -8.47 8.53 6.84
N VAL A 32 -7.25 7.99 6.85
CA VAL A 32 -6.25 8.25 5.81
C VAL A 32 -6.61 7.55 4.52
N VAL A 33 -7.04 6.28 4.60
CA VAL A 33 -7.45 5.50 3.43
C VAL A 33 -8.65 6.14 2.74
N ASP A 34 -9.65 6.61 3.49
CA ASP A 34 -10.86 7.27 2.99
C ASP A 34 -10.57 8.58 2.22
N GLN A 35 -9.40 9.19 2.47
CA GLN A 35 -8.95 10.40 1.77
C GLN A 35 -8.12 10.10 0.51
N LEU A 36 -7.85 8.83 0.21
CA LEU A 36 -7.10 8.47 -0.98
C LEU A 36 -7.99 8.64 -2.22
N PRO A 37 -7.46 9.26 -3.29
CA PRO A 37 -8.18 9.27 -4.55
C PRO A 37 -8.33 7.82 -5.02
N GLY A 38 -9.56 7.39 -5.37
CA GLY A 38 -9.89 6.02 -5.82
C GLY A 38 -9.28 5.58 -7.16
N ARG A 39 -8.18 6.22 -7.56
CA ARG A 39 -7.36 5.95 -8.75
C ARG A 39 -6.37 4.79 -8.54
N TYR A 40 -6.31 4.22 -7.34
CA TYR A 40 -5.40 3.13 -7.02
C TYR A 40 -6.13 1.78 -6.97
N GLY A 41 -5.35 0.71 -7.05
CA GLY A 41 -5.85 -0.65 -6.89
C GLY A 41 -4.78 -1.59 -6.36
N MET A 42 -5.20 -2.83 -6.10
CA MET A 42 -4.31 -3.93 -5.73
C MET A 42 -4.69 -5.20 -6.49
N ALA A 43 -3.72 -6.08 -6.71
CA ALA A 43 -3.95 -7.41 -7.28
C ALA A 43 -3.11 -8.47 -6.57
N ALA A 44 -3.68 -9.67 -6.44
CA ALA A 44 -2.96 -10.86 -6.05
C ALA A 44 -2.48 -11.59 -7.31
N LEU A 45 -1.19 -11.90 -7.38
CA LEU A 45 -0.56 -12.65 -8.45
C LEU A 45 -0.06 -13.99 -7.91
N GLY A 46 -0.35 -15.07 -8.63
CA GLY A 46 0.07 -16.45 -8.35
C GLY A 46 1.50 -16.72 -8.79
N VAL A 47 2.40 -15.77 -8.58
CA VAL A 47 3.81 -15.85 -8.95
C VAL A 47 4.70 -15.37 -7.80
N GLY A 48 5.97 -15.77 -7.83
CA GLY A 48 6.98 -15.30 -6.89
C GLY A 48 7.40 -13.86 -7.16
N VAL A 49 8.09 -13.26 -6.19
CA VAL A 49 8.47 -11.83 -6.21
C VAL A 49 9.31 -11.45 -7.44
N ASP A 50 10.20 -12.33 -7.91
CA ASP A 50 11.05 -12.04 -9.08
C ASP A 50 10.27 -12.02 -10.40
N GLU A 51 9.24 -12.86 -10.53
CA GLU A 51 8.34 -12.81 -11.68
C GLU A 51 7.40 -11.61 -11.57
N ALA A 52 6.87 -11.32 -10.37
CA ALA A 52 6.06 -10.13 -10.15
C ALA A 52 6.84 -8.84 -10.49
N ALA A 53 8.12 -8.75 -10.12
CA ALA A 53 8.98 -7.63 -10.48
C ALA A 53 9.18 -7.48 -11.99
N ARG A 54 9.28 -8.60 -12.73
CA ARG A 54 9.34 -8.59 -14.20
C ARG A 54 8.03 -8.11 -14.82
N LEU A 55 6.89 -8.65 -14.37
CA LEU A 55 5.57 -8.20 -14.80
C LEU A 55 5.34 -6.70 -14.55
N ILE A 56 5.80 -6.19 -13.41
CA ILE A 56 5.78 -4.75 -13.08
C ILE A 56 6.61 -3.96 -14.09
N GLY A 57 7.85 -4.38 -14.37
CA GLY A 57 8.73 -3.66 -15.29
C GLY A 57 8.25 -3.64 -16.75
N GLU A 58 7.42 -4.62 -17.13
CA GLU A 58 6.80 -4.73 -18.46
C GLU A 58 5.47 -3.98 -18.57
N THR A 59 4.87 -3.59 -17.44
CA THR A 59 3.58 -2.90 -17.40
C THR A 59 3.78 -1.40 -17.29
N ALA A 60 3.13 -0.64 -18.17
CA ALA A 60 3.18 0.82 -18.11
C ALA A 60 2.36 1.37 -16.92
N GLY A 61 2.81 2.49 -16.37
CA GLY A 61 2.19 3.12 -15.19
C GLY A 61 2.92 2.77 -13.89
N TRP A 62 2.36 3.19 -12.76
CA TRP A 62 2.97 2.90 -11.47
C TRP A 62 2.41 1.60 -10.88
N LEU A 63 3.32 0.69 -10.53
CA LEU A 63 3.07 -0.53 -9.76
C LEU A 63 4.24 -0.78 -8.80
N GLU A 64 3.97 -1.41 -7.67
CA GLU A 64 4.96 -1.89 -6.72
C GLU A 64 4.49 -3.16 -6.01
N VAL A 65 5.42 -3.95 -5.48
CA VAL A 65 5.10 -5.09 -4.62
C VAL A 65 4.65 -4.57 -3.25
N SER A 66 3.45 -4.95 -2.82
CA SER A 66 2.92 -4.60 -1.49
C SER A 66 3.15 -5.70 -0.46
N ALA A 67 3.11 -6.96 -0.87
CA ALA A 67 3.35 -8.09 0.03
C ALA A 67 3.85 -9.32 -0.74
N VAL A 68 4.71 -10.10 -0.10
CA VAL A 68 5.11 -11.44 -0.55
C VAL A 68 4.54 -12.43 0.46
N ASN A 69 3.47 -13.11 0.07
CA ASN A 69 2.75 -14.05 0.93
C ASN A 69 3.31 -15.48 0.84
N GLY A 70 4.10 -15.77 -0.20
CA GLY A 70 4.79 -17.04 -0.36
C GLY A 70 5.61 -17.12 -1.65
N PRO A 71 6.27 -18.27 -1.91
CA PRO A 71 7.14 -18.45 -3.08
C PRO A 71 6.45 -18.26 -4.43
N SER A 72 5.13 -18.43 -4.48
CA SER A 72 4.29 -18.26 -5.67
C SER A 72 3.07 -17.38 -5.38
N SER A 73 3.16 -16.47 -4.40
CA SER A 73 2.05 -15.58 -4.04
C SER A 73 2.56 -14.21 -3.67
N THR A 74 2.30 -13.24 -4.55
CA THR A 74 2.74 -11.85 -4.41
C THR A 74 1.55 -10.93 -4.62
N VAL A 75 1.43 -9.90 -3.79
CA VAL A 75 0.43 -8.83 -3.94
C VAL A 75 1.12 -7.59 -4.44
N VAL A 76 0.54 -6.96 -5.45
CA VAL A 76 1.00 -5.70 -6.04
C VAL A 76 -0.06 -4.61 -5.86
N SER A 77 0.39 -3.36 -5.83
CA SER A 77 -0.46 -2.17 -5.77
C SER A 77 0.04 -1.10 -6.73
N GLY A 78 -0.86 -0.27 -7.22
CA GLY A 78 -0.50 0.80 -8.14
C GLY A 78 -1.69 1.59 -8.65
N ASP A 79 -1.49 2.24 -9.79
CA ASP A 79 -2.58 2.89 -10.53
C ASP A 79 -3.58 1.83 -11.02
N ARG A 80 -4.88 2.15 -11.00
CA ARG A 80 -5.95 1.22 -11.38
C ARG A 80 -5.74 0.62 -12.78
N ASP A 81 -5.43 1.47 -13.76
CA ASP A 81 -5.18 1.04 -15.14
C ASP A 81 -3.96 0.11 -15.24
N ALA A 82 -2.91 0.36 -14.43
CA ALA A 82 -1.73 -0.49 -14.37
C ALA A 82 -2.03 -1.84 -13.70
N ILE A 83 -2.91 -1.85 -12.69
CA ILE A 83 -3.38 -3.08 -12.04
C ILE A 83 -4.19 -3.94 -13.01
N GLU A 84 -5.08 -3.34 -13.80
CA GLU A 84 -5.82 -4.07 -14.83
C GLU A 84 -4.87 -4.65 -15.90
N ALA A 85 -3.88 -3.87 -16.33
CA ALA A 85 -2.89 -4.31 -17.31
C ALA A 85 -2.02 -5.47 -16.81
N VAL A 86 -1.51 -5.40 -15.57
CA VAL A 86 -0.64 -6.46 -15.02
C VAL A 86 -1.42 -7.76 -14.75
N VAL A 87 -2.70 -7.65 -14.36
CA VAL A 87 -3.59 -8.82 -14.24
C VAL A 87 -3.74 -9.50 -15.59
N GLY A 88 -4.08 -8.74 -16.65
CA GLY A 88 -4.22 -9.29 -17.99
C GLY A 88 -2.93 -9.92 -18.51
N LEU A 89 -1.77 -9.30 -18.26
CA LEU A 89 -0.46 -9.85 -18.64
C LEU A 89 -0.16 -11.17 -17.92
N ALA A 90 -0.43 -11.24 -16.61
CA ALA A 90 -0.23 -12.45 -15.82
C ALA A 90 -1.13 -13.60 -16.29
N GLU A 91 -2.40 -13.33 -16.57
CA GLU A 91 -3.35 -14.32 -17.10
C GLU A 91 -2.93 -14.83 -18.49
N GLN A 92 -2.45 -13.95 -19.38
CA GLN A 92 -1.91 -14.34 -20.69
C GLN A 92 -0.71 -15.30 -20.59
N ARG A 93 0.06 -15.20 -19.49
CA ARG A 93 1.17 -16.12 -19.20
C ARG A 93 0.73 -17.40 -18.47
N GLY A 94 -0.58 -17.58 -18.26
CA GLY A 94 -1.14 -18.74 -17.57
C GLY A 94 -0.97 -18.71 -16.05
N ALA A 95 -0.59 -17.56 -15.48
CA ALA A 95 -0.52 -17.37 -14.04
C ALA A 95 -1.89 -16.97 -13.48
N PHE A 96 -2.16 -17.36 -12.23
CA PHE A 96 -3.31 -16.82 -11.50
C PHE A 96 -3.11 -15.32 -11.28
N ALA A 97 -4.11 -14.51 -11.57
CA ALA A 97 -4.14 -13.11 -11.17
C ALA A 97 -5.57 -12.69 -10.83
N ARG A 98 -5.72 -11.83 -9.83
CA ARG A 98 -7.03 -11.32 -9.42
C ARG A 98 -6.92 -9.93 -8.82
N ALA A 99 -7.68 -8.99 -9.35
CA ALA A 99 -7.86 -7.69 -8.72
C ALA A 99 -8.53 -7.86 -7.33
N ILE A 100 -8.01 -7.14 -6.35
CA ILE A 100 -8.57 -7.06 -5.01
C ILE A 100 -9.46 -5.81 -4.98
N ASP A 101 -10.68 -5.96 -4.47
CA ASP A 101 -11.65 -4.86 -4.38
C ASP A 101 -11.26 -3.88 -3.26
N VAL A 102 -10.26 -3.07 -3.56
CA VAL A 102 -9.73 -1.97 -2.75
C VAL A 102 -9.31 -0.84 -3.68
N ASP A 103 -9.50 0.39 -3.23
CA ASP A 103 -9.24 1.63 -3.96
C ASP A 103 -8.02 2.40 -3.43
N TYR A 104 -7.22 1.73 -2.60
CA TYR A 104 -5.99 2.24 -2.00
C TYR A 104 -4.82 1.27 -2.17
N PRO A 105 -3.55 1.75 -2.24
CA PRO A 105 -2.39 0.89 -2.34
C PRO A 105 -2.05 0.24 -0.99
N GLY A 106 -1.48 -0.96 -1.02
CA GLY A 106 -1.13 -1.71 0.19
C GLY A 106 -0.08 -1.02 1.06
N THR A 107 0.79 -0.22 0.45
CA THR A 107 1.80 0.60 1.13
C THR A 107 1.43 2.08 1.04
N LEU A 108 1.22 2.72 2.19
CA LEU A 108 0.87 4.15 2.26
C LEU A 108 2.08 5.09 2.12
N VAL A 109 3.30 4.56 1.99
CA VAL A 109 4.58 5.32 2.07
C VAL A 109 4.73 6.41 1.01
N ARG A 110 3.98 6.33 -0.10
CA ARG A 110 4.04 7.32 -1.19
C ARG A 110 2.85 8.29 -1.21
N TRP A 111 1.85 8.12 -0.35
CA TRP A 111 0.79 9.11 -0.24
C TRP A 111 1.27 10.30 0.60
N HIS A 112 1.55 11.40 -0.09
CA HIS A 112 1.63 12.72 0.51
C HIS A 112 0.31 13.44 0.27
N PRO A 113 -0.36 13.99 1.31
CA PRO A 113 -1.61 14.75 1.14
C PRO A 113 -1.47 16.04 0.31
N CYS A 114 -0.27 16.33 -0.22
CA CYS A 114 0.01 17.48 -1.05
C CYS A 114 0.40 17.02 -2.46
N GLY A 115 -0.56 17.01 -3.36
CA GLY A 115 -0.27 17.00 -4.80
C GLY A 115 0.37 18.32 -5.22
N THR A 116 1.20 18.24 -6.27
CA THR A 116 1.92 19.32 -6.98
C THR A 116 3.29 19.74 -6.42
N SER A 117 4.28 19.53 -7.29
CA SER A 117 5.50 20.30 -7.48
C SER A 117 5.54 21.68 -6.80
N SER A 118 6.00 21.75 -5.55
CA SER A 118 6.87 22.80 -5.02
C SER A 118 7.15 22.54 -3.54
N GLN A 119 8.43 22.61 -3.18
CA GLN A 119 8.98 22.48 -1.83
C GLN A 119 8.45 23.59 -0.91
N SER A 120 7.22 23.51 -0.40
CA SER A 120 6.71 24.51 0.56
C SER A 120 5.86 23.95 1.71
N CYS A 121 5.64 22.64 1.80
CA CYS A 121 4.70 22.10 2.79
C CYS A 121 5.25 21.88 4.21
N CYS A 122 6.40 22.48 4.56
CA CYS A 122 6.95 22.40 5.91
C CYS A 122 6.96 23.78 6.58
N PRO A 123 6.13 24.04 7.62
CA PRO A 123 6.36 25.19 8.47
C PRO A 123 7.65 24.92 9.26
N ARG A 124 8.74 25.60 8.89
CA ARG A 124 9.96 25.62 9.69
C ARG A 124 9.60 26.09 11.10
N ARG A 125 9.78 25.22 12.10
CA ARG A 125 9.86 25.63 13.51
C ARG A 125 11.02 26.62 13.64
N ASN A 126 10.70 27.91 13.67
CA ASN A 126 11.66 28.94 14.01
C ASN A 126 11.62 29.16 15.53
N SER A 127 12.37 28.36 16.27
CA SER A 127 12.69 28.64 17.68
C SER A 127 14.15 29.04 17.76
N LEU A 128 14.43 30.30 17.42
CA LEU A 128 15.66 30.97 17.80
C LEU A 128 15.34 31.98 18.90
N MET A 129 15.93 31.70 20.06
CA MET A 129 16.21 32.60 21.17
C MET A 129 16.45 34.05 20.71
N ARG A 130 15.82 35.00 21.41
CA ARG A 130 16.37 36.31 21.82
C ARG A 130 15.32 37.07 22.64
N ARG A 131 15.50 37.07 23.96
CA ARG A 131 15.73 38.26 24.79
C ARG A 131 16.26 37.80 26.14
#